data_AF-A0A3C0MXG7-F1
#
_entry.id   AF-A0A3C0MXG7-F1
#
_cell.length_a   1.000
_cell.length_b   1.000
_cell.length_c   1.000
_cell.angle_alpha   90.00
_cell.angle_beta   90.00
_cell.angle_gamma   90.00
#
_symmetry.space_group_name_H-M   'P 1'
#
loop_
_entity.id
_entity.type
_entity.pdbx_description
1 polymer ?
#
loop_
_entity_poly.entity_id
_entity_poly.type
_entity_poly.pdbx_seq_one_letter_code
_entity_poly.pdbx_strand_id
1 'polypeptide(L)'
;MNLTTHKRTINRIEEGVTRKDPLFDEIARYYFFDKKKFTAVHKSIQAWLKKHKTEEAHALAGYASYLDGDFKGSTRFFLKTVAANPDNLDNWMDLAFSLRHQGEIAMSYTILFHFDLAIHYYKRLRLRTGDLKQFKKMLSLILSHAK
;
A
#
# COMPACT_ATOMS: atom_id res chain seq x y z
N MET A 1 -4.89 19.21 -6.24
CA MET A 1 -5.46 17.86 -6.42
C MET A 1 -6.80 17.80 -5.69
N ASN A 2 -7.87 17.40 -6.36
CA ASN A 2 -9.13 17.10 -5.71
C ASN A 2 -9.12 15.62 -5.30
N LEU A 3 -8.80 15.36 -4.02
CA LEU A 3 -8.55 14.01 -3.51
C LEU A 3 -9.79 13.11 -3.62
N THR A 4 -11.00 13.69 -3.63
CA THR A 4 -12.27 12.95 -3.56
C THR A 4 -12.71 12.34 -4.89
N THR A 5 -12.06 12.67 -6.00
CA THR A 5 -12.40 12.21 -7.35
C THR A 5 -11.30 11.41 -8.03
N HIS A 6 -10.11 11.34 -7.43
CA HIS A 6 -9.01 10.54 -8.00
C HIS A 6 -9.31 9.07 -7.81
N LYS A 7 -9.29 8.29 -8.90
CA LYS A 7 -9.39 6.83 -8.86
C LYS A 7 -8.00 6.25 -9.12
N ARG A 8 -7.61 5.22 -8.37
CA ARG A 8 -6.30 4.61 -8.60
C ARG A 8 -6.26 3.99 -9.99
N THR A 9 -5.18 4.24 -10.71
CA THR A 9 -4.92 3.51 -11.94
C THR A 9 -4.36 2.13 -11.58
N ILE A 10 -4.99 1.07 -12.07
CA ILE A 10 -4.52 -0.30 -11.80
C ILE A 10 -3.23 -0.51 -12.59
N ASN A 11 -2.15 -0.74 -11.85
CA ASN A 11 -0.88 -1.19 -12.40
C ASN A 11 -0.87 -2.72 -12.40
N ARG A 12 -0.81 -3.35 -13.58
CA ARG A 12 -0.76 -4.81 -13.69
C ARG A 12 0.63 -5.25 -14.12
N ILE A 13 1.05 -6.43 -13.67
CA ILE A 13 2.39 -6.95 -13.92
C ILE A 13 2.68 -7.09 -15.41
N GLU A 14 1.70 -7.57 -16.17
CA GLU A 14 1.78 -7.77 -17.61
C GLU A 14 2.02 -6.47 -18.39
N GLU A 15 1.76 -5.30 -17.78
CA GLU A 15 2.03 -4.00 -18.38
C GLU A 15 3.52 -3.62 -18.29
N GLY A 16 4.32 -4.31 -17.45
CA GLY A 16 5.76 -4.08 -17.31
C GLY A 16 6.13 -2.71 -16.72
N VAL A 17 5.21 -2.05 -16.00
CA VAL A 17 5.41 -0.72 -15.44
C VAL A 17 5.70 -0.79 -13.94
N THR A 18 6.77 -0.11 -13.50
CA THR A 18 7.15 -0.09 -12.08
C THR A 18 6.15 0.65 -11.20
N ARG A 19 5.59 1.77 -11.65
CA ARG A 19 4.56 2.51 -10.89
C ARG A 19 3.68 3.29 -11.87
N LYS A 20 2.37 3.23 -11.70
CA LYS A 20 1.43 3.89 -12.61
C LYS A 20 0.74 5.09 -11.96
N ASP A 21 0.60 5.06 -10.63
CA ASP A 21 -0.14 6.10 -9.90
C ASP A 21 0.79 7.15 -9.23
N PRO A 22 0.66 8.45 -9.57
CA PRO A 22 1.53 9.52 -9.05
C PRO A 22 1.10 10.05 -7.67
N LEU A 23 0.08 9.46 -7.04
CA LEU A 23 -0.54 10.01 -5.83
C LEU A 23 0.42 10.19 -4.65
N PHE A 24 1.37 9.26 -4.49
CA PHE A 24 2.41 9.39 -3.48
C PHE A 24 3.27 10.64 -3.71
N ASP A 25 3.75 10.83 -4.94
CA ASP A 25 4.63 11.95 -5.29
C ASP A 25 3.91 13.29 -5.09
N GLU A 26 2.62 13.36 -5.39
CA GLU A 26 1.81 14.56 -5.17
C GLU A 26 1.72 14.95 -3.69
N ILE A 27 1.49 13.97 -2.81
CA ILE A 27 1.35 14.21 -1.37
C ILE A 27 2.72 14.48 -0.74
N ALA A 28 3.74 13.72 -1.14
CA ALA A 28 5.12 13.91 -0.71
C ALA A 28 5.59 15.33 -1.03
N ARG A 29 5.24 15.86 -2.22
CA ARG A 29 5.54 17.25 -2.58
C ARG A 29 4.97 18.25 -1.56
N TYR A 30 3.73 18.08 -1.10
CA TYR A 30 3.19 18.95 -0.06
C TYR A 30 3.90 18.76 1.27
N TYR A 31 4.21 17.52 1.64
CA TYR A 31 4.93 17.23 2.88
C TYR A 31 6.26 17.99 2.97
N PHE A 32 7.07 17.93 1.90
CA PHE A 32 8.41 18.54 1.89
C PHE A 32 8.41 20.05 1.62
N PHE A 33 7.51 20.55 0.77
CA PHE A 33 7.59 21.93 0.26
C PHE A 33 6.45 22.85 0.72
N ASP A 34 5.35 22.31 1.26
CA ASP A 34 4.20 23.11 1.71
C ASP A 34 3.47 22.45 2.89
N LYS A 35 4.06 22.58 4.08
CA LYS A 35 3.56 21.96 5.32
C LYS A 35 2.13 22.38 5.68
N LYS A 36 1.73 23.62 5.34
CA LYS A 36 0.36 24.11 5.57
C LYS A 36 -0.63 23.35 4.69
N LYS A 37 -0.30 23.19 3.41
CA LYS A 37 -1.10 22.42 2.46
C LYS A 37 -1.09 20.94 2.80
N PHE A 38 0.03 20.37 3.24
CA PHE A 38 0.07 18.98 3.72
C PHE A 38 -0.87 18.77 4.90
N THR A 39 -0.86 19.67 5.91
CA THR A 39 -1.80 19.60 7.05
C THR A 39 -3.25 19.63 6.60
N ALA A 40 -3.59 20.51 5.65
CA ALA A 40 -4.95 20.60 5.09
C ALA A 40 -5.33 19.32 4.32
N VAL A 41 -4.43 18.80 3.50
CA VAL A 41 -4.59 17.54 2.76
C VAL A 41 -4.78 16.38 3.73
N HIS A 42 -3.96 16.28 4.77
CA HIS A 42 -4.05 15.22 5.76
C HIS A 42 -5.42 15.23 6.46
N LYS A 43 -5.93 16.41 6.86
CA LYS A 43 -7.29 16.54 7.43
C LYS A 43 -8.36 16.06 6.44
N SER A 44 -8.24 16.42 5.17
CA SER A 44 -9.17 15.98 4.11
C SER A 44 -9.12 14.46 3.90
N ILE A 45 -7.93 13.85 3.92
CA ILE A 45 -7.75 12.39 3.84
C ILE A 45 -8.47 11.70 5.00
N GLN A 46 -8.30 12.17 6.24
CA GLN A 46 -8.96 11.58 7.40
C GLN A 46 -10.48 11.72 7.35
N ALA A 47 -10.99 12.88 6.90
CA ALA A 47 -12.43 13.08 6.72
C ALA A 47 -13.01 12.18 5.62
N TRP A 48 -12.28 12.01 4.51
CA TRP A 48 -12.69 11.15 3.40
C TRP A 48 -12.68 9.68 3.80
N LEU A 49 -11.61 9.21 4.46
CA LEU A 49 -11.48 7.84 4.98
C LEU A 49 -12.63 7.45 5.93
N LYS A 50 -13.11 8.38 6.76
CA LYS A 50 -14.25 8.14 7.65
C LYS A 50 -15.55 7.86 6.89
N LYS A 51 -15.76 8.56 5.78
CA LYS A 51 -16.98 8.47 4.95
C LYS A 51 -16.89 7.36 3.90
N HIS A 52 -15.69 7.16 3.35
CA HIS A 52 -15.43 6.27 2.22
C HIS A 52 -14.22 5.41 2.55
N LYS A 53 -14.42 4.09 2.57
CA LYS A 53 -13.37 3.09 2.84
C LYS A 53 -12.92 2.43 1.54
N THR A 54 -12.64 3.25 0.52
CA THR A 54 -12.20 2.76 -0.80
C THR A 54 -10.71 2.44 -0.81
N GLU A 55 -10.24 1.79 -1.87
CA GLU A 55 -8.82 1.56 -2.13
C GLU A 55 -8.03 2.87 -2.07
N GLU A 56 -8.52 3.92 -2.74
CA GLU A 56 -7.93 5.25 -2.81
C GLU A 56 -7.82 5.89 -1.42
N ALA A 57 -8.91 5.86 -0.64
CA ALA A 57 -8.94 6.45 0.70
C ALA A 57 -7.95 5.74 1.63
N HIS A 58 -7.82 4.41 1.51
CA HIS A 58 -6.81 3.65 2.24
C HIS A 58 -5.39 3.94 1.74
N ALA A 59 -5.16 4.05 0.43
CA ALA A 59 -3.85 4.39 -0.12
C ALA A 59 -3.37 5.75 0.38
N LEU A 60 -4.23 6.77 0.30
CA LEU A 60 -3.97 8.11 0.82
C LEU A 60 -3.61 8.11 2.30
N ALA A 61 -4.40 7.40 3.12
CA ALA A 61 -4.12 7.28 4.54
C ALA A 61 -2.79 6.55 4.80
N GLY A 62 -2.47 5.52 4.00
CA GLY A 62 -1.21 4.81 4.05
C GLY A 62 -0.02 5.70 3.70
N TYR A 63 -0.13 6.54 2.68
CA TYR A 63 0.89 7.52 2.29
C TYR A 63 1.09 8.60 3.35
N ALA A 64 0.00 9.16 3.89
CA ALA A 64 0.09 10.15 4.97
C ALA A 64 0.79 9.56 6.21
N SER A 65 0.39 8.37 6.65
CA SER A 65 1.05 7.67 7.76
C SER A 65 2.52 7.35 7.46
N TYR A 66 2.85 6.97 6.22
CA TYR A 66 4.23 6.70 5.82
C TYR A 66 5.10 7.96 5.92
N LEU A 67 4.62 9.09 5.41
CA LEU A 67 5.32 10.38 5.46
C LEU A 67 5.46 10.91 6.90
N ASP A 68 4.48 10.64 7.77
CA ASP A 68 4.56 10.94 9.19
C ASP A 68 5.46 9.96 9.98
N GLY A 69 6.04 8.94 9.33
CA GLY A 69 6.88 7.92 9.95
C GLY A 69 6.10 6.87 10.75
N ASP A 70 4.76 6.91 10.77
CA ASP A 70 3.92 5.85 11.32
C ASP A 70 3.84 4.67 10.33
N PHE A 71 4.96 3.95 10.19
CA PHE A 71 5.03 2.79 9.31
C PHE A 71 4.06 1.69 9.75
N LYS A 72 3.76 1.57 11.05
CA LYS A 72 2.77 0.62 11.55
C LYS A 72 1.37 0.97 11.04
N GLY A 73 0.99 2.25 11.05
CA GLY A 73 -0.24 2.76 10.46
C GLY A 73 -0.28 2.59 8.95
N SER A 74 0.82 2.93 8.29
CA SER A 74 0.98 2.79 6.84
C SER A 74 0.72 1.35 6.38
N THR A 75 1.35 0.36 7.02
CA THR A 75 1.11 -1.07 6.73
C THR A 75 -0.34 -1.49 6.97
N ARG A 76 -0.99 -1.00 8.04
CA ARG A 76 -2.41 -1.30 8.29
C ARG A 76 -3.30 -0.79 7.16
N PHE A 77 -2.98 0.35 6.57
CA PHE A 77 -3.73 0.91 5.45
C PHE A 77 -3.41 0.22 4.13
N PHE A 78 -2.14 -0.06 3.83
CA PHE A 78 -1.77 -0.77 2.60
C PHE A 78 -2.22 -2.24 2.58
N LEU A 79 -2.36 -2.90 3.73
CA LEU A 79 -3.04 -4.19 3.79
C LEU A 79 -4.50 -4.11 3.30
N LYS A 80 -5.18 -2.96 3.52
CA LYS A 80 -6.54 -2.75 3.03
C LYS A 80 -6.56 -2.42 1.53
N THR A 81 -5.53 -1.78 0.99
CA THR A 81 -5.45 -1.53 -0.46
C THR A 81 -5.20 -2.83 -1.22
N VAL A 82 -4.27 -3.68 -0.76
CA VAL A 82 -4.05 -5.03 -1.30
C VAL A 82 -5.33 -5.87 -1.24
N ALA A 83 -6.07 -5.78 -0.14
CA ALA A 83 -7.32 -6.54 -0.02
C ALA A 83 -8.47 -5.99 -0.87
N ALA A 84 -8.51 -4.69 -1.14
CA ALA A 84 -9.48 -4.08 -2.04
C ALA A 84 -9.18 -4.44 -3.49
N ASN A 85 -7.90 -4.47 -3.87
CA ASN A 85 -7.47 -4.75 -5.22
C ASN A 85 -6.10 -5.47 -5.22
N PRO A 86 -6.10 -6.80 -5.15
CA PRO A 86 -4.87 -7.60 -5.13
C PRO A 86 -4.20 -7.70 -6.50
N ASP A 87 -4.83 -7.20 -7.56
CA ASP A 87 -4.24 -7.17 -8.90
C ASP A 87 -3.42 -5.90 -9.14
N ASN A 88 -3.57 -4.88 -8.30
CA ASN A 88 -2.84 -3.63 -8.44
C ASN A 88 -1.45 -3.75 -7.80
N LEU A 89 -0.42 -3.85 -8.63
CA LEU A 89 0.98 -3.97 -8.22
C LEU A 89 1.42 -2.82 -7.30
N ASP A 90 0.93 -1.61 -7.54
CA ASP A 90 1.25 -0.43 -6.71
C ASP A 90 0.88 -0.67 -5.23
N ASN A 91 -0.23 -1.35 -4.96
CA ASN A 91 -0.64 -1.67 -3.58
C ASN A 91 0.35 -2.61 -2.88
N TRP A 92 0.88 -3.59 -3.61
CA TRP A 92 1.87 -4.53 -3.09
C TRP A 92 3.20 -3.84 -2.82
N MET A 93 3.65 -2.99 -3.73
CA MET A 93 4.88 -2.21 -3.55
C MET A 93 4.77 -1.27 -2.36
N ASP A 94 3.67 -0.53 -2.24
CA ASP A 94 3.42 0.39 -1.12
C ASP A 94 3.48 -0.38 0.22
N LEU A 95 2.86 -1.57 0.29
CA LEU A 95 2.94 -2.45 1.46
C LEU A 95 4.39 -2.91 1.74
N ALA A 96 5.11 -3.33 0.70
CA ALA A 96 6.48 -3.82 0.83
C ALA A 96 7.43 -2.74 1.37
N PHE A 97 7.29 -1.50 0.92
CA PHE A 97 8.09 -0.38 1.43
C PHE A 97 7.77 -0.07 2.88
N SER A 98 6.50 -0.09 3.26
CA SER A 98 6.10 0.11 4.66
C SER A 98 6.62 -1.01 5.57
N LEU A 99 6.56 -2.28 5.13
CA LEU A 99 7.14 -3.42 5.85
C LEU A 99 8.66 -3.29 6.02
N ARG A 100 9.36 -2.84 4.97
CA ARG A 100 10.81 -2.62 5.03
C ARG A 100 11.19 -1.62 6.12
N HIS A 101 10.46 -0.50 6.22
CA HIS A 101 10.71 0.53 7.22
C HIS A 101 10.33 0.11 8.64
N GLN A 102 9.51 -0.94 8.81
CA GLN A 102 9.30 -1.61 10.09
C GLN A 102 10.40 -2.63 10.45
N GLY A 103 11.38 -2.86 9.57
CA GLY A 103 12.41 -3.89 9.74
C GLY A 103 12.00 -5.29 9.26
N GLU A 104 10.83 -5.45 8.63
CA GLU A 104 10.35 -6.73 8.09
C GLU A 104 10.99 -7.01 6.70
N ILE A 105 12.33 -7.01 6.65
CA ILE A 105 13.11 -7.00 5.41
C ILE A 105 12.81 -8.22 4.53
N ALA A 106 12.74 -9.42 5.11
CA ALA A 106 12.48 -10.65 4.36
C ALA A 106 11.08 -10.64 3.70
N MET A 107 10.07 -10.11 4.39
CA MET A 107 8.71 -10.01 3.86
C MET A 107 8.62 -8.97 2.75
N SER A 108 9.26 -7.82 2.95
CA SER A 108 9.39 -6.79 1.91
C SER A 108 10.05 -7.38 0.66
N TYR A 109 11.18 -8.06 0.82
CA TYR A 109 11.88 -8.74 -0.27
C TYR A 109 10.97 -9.75 -0.99
N THR A 110 10.22 -10.55 -0.24
CA THR A 110 9.28 -11.52 -0.82
C THR A 110 8.28 -10.85 -1.74
N ILE A 111 7.69 -9.73 -1.32
CA ILE A 111 6.72 -9.01 -2.13
C ILE A 111 7.40 -8.40 -3.37
N LEU A 112 8.56 -7.75 -3.19
CA LEU A 112 9.24 -7.02 -4.27
C LEU A 112 9.82 -7.93 -5.36
N PHE A 113 10.30 -9.12 -4.99
CA PHE A 113 11.01 -10.01 -5.90
C PHE A 113 10.24 -11.29 -6.24
N HIS A 114 9.12 -11.55 -5.56
CA HIS A 114 8.22 -12.70 -5.83
C HIS A 114 6.75 -12.25 -5.80
N PHE A 115 6.45 -11.12 -6.48
CA PHE A 115 5.11 -10.52 -6.50
C PHE A 115 4.06 -11.50 -7.06
N ASP A 116 4.43 -12.31 -8.04
CA ASP A 116 3.59 -13.26 -8.76
C ASP A 116 3.14 -14.36 -7.80
N LEU A 117 4.08 -14.89 -7.02
CA LEU A 117 3.81 -15.82 -5.93
C LEU A 117 2.98 -15.15 -4.84
N ALA A 118 3.29 -13.91 -4.46
CA ALA A 118 2.54 -13.18 -3.43
C ALA A 118 1.05 -13.04 -3.81
N ILE A 119 0.77 -12.62 -5.03
CA ILE A 119 -0.60 -12.49 -5.56
C ILE A 119 -1.26 -13.87 -5.71
N HIS A 120 -0.53 -14.85 -6.24
CA HIS A 120 -1.03 -16.23 -6.40
C HIS A 120 -1.48 -16.81 -5.06
N TYR A 121 -0.61 -16.80 -4.04
CA TYR A 121 -0.93 -17.34 -2.73
C TYR A 121 -2.00 -16.52 -2.01
N TYR A 122 -2.02 -15.20 -2.16
CA TYR A 122 -3.07 -14.36 -1.58
C TYR A 122 -4.46 -14.76 -2.08
N LYS A 123 -4.61 -14.91 -3.41
CA LYS A 123 -5.85 -15.37 -4.06
C LYS A 123 -6.18 -16.81 -3.67
N ARG A 124 -5.19 -17.71 -3.71
CA ARG A 124 -5.35 -19.14 -3.41
C ARG A 124 -5.80 -19.38 -1.97
N LEU A 125 -5.21 -18.67 -1.01
CA LEU A 125 -5.55 -18.75 0.41
C LEU A 125 -6.81 -17.94 0.77
N ARG A 126 -7.39 -17.22 -0.20
CA ARG A 126 -8.59 -16.37 -0.03
C ARG A 126 -8.44 -15.41 1.15
N LEU A 127 -7.25 -14.82 1.31
CA LEU A 127 -7.01 -13.86 2.38
C LEU A 127 -7.95 -12.65 2.21
N ARG A 128 -8.57 -12.24 3.32
CA ARG A 128 -9.41 -11.04 3.39
C ARG A 128 -8.79 -10.03 4.36
N THR A 129 -9.14 -8.77 4.16
CA THR A 129 -8.58 -7.56 4.81
C THR A 129 -8.01 -7.76 6.22
N GLY A 130 -6.79 -7.25 6.44
CA GLY A 130 -6.35 -6.73 7.74
C GLY A 130 -5.62 -7.68 8.69
N ASP A 131 -5.56 -8.98 8.40
CA ASP A 131 -4.78 -9.90 9.24
C ASP A 131 -3.32 -9.94 8.80
N LEU A 132 -2.51 -9.03 9.36
CA LEU A 132 -1.07 -9.01 9.18
C LEU A 132 -0.43 -10.36 9.54
N LYS A 133 -0.93 -11.10 10.55
CA LYS A 133 -0.37 -12.39 10.94
C LYS A 133 -0.55 -13.43 9.84
N GLN A 134 -1.75 -13.51 9.25
CA GLN A 134 -1.99 -14.40 8.11
C GLN A 134 -1.16 -14.00 6.88
N PHE A 135 -1.06 -12.69 6.62
CA PHE A 135 -0.25 -12.18 5.51
C PHE A 135 1.23 -12.54 5.68
N LYS A 136 1.77 -12.34 6.89
CA LYS A 136 3.14 -12.73 7.23
C LYS A 136 3.35 -14.23 7.07
N LYS A 137 2.42 -15.06 7.54
CA LYS A 137 2.48 -16.52 7.37
C LYS A 137 2.52 -16.92 5.89
N MET A 138 1.71 -16.28 5.04
CA MET A 138 1.74 -16.48 3.60
C MET A 138 3.11 -16.14 2.99
N LEU A 139 3.67 -14.98 3.32
CA LEU A 139 4.97 -14.57 2.79
C LEU A 139 6.09 -15.51 3.27
N SER A 140 6.04 -15.98 4.51
CA SER A 140 6.99 -16.98 5.01
C SER A 140 6.91 -18.30 4.27
N LEU A 141 5.72 -18.73 3.83
CA LEU A 141 5.57 -19.91 2.97
C LEU A 141 6.24 -19.69 1.61
N ILE A 142 6.12 -18.52 0.99
CA ILE A 142 6.77 -18.23 -0.29
C ILE A 142 8.29 -18.29 -0.14
N LEU A 143 8.84 -17.66 0.91
CA LEU A 143 10.27 -17.67 1.21
C LEU A 143 10.83 -19.08 1.41
N SER A 144 10.06 -20.02 1.95
CA SER A 144 10.53 -21.39 2.14
C SER A 144 10.53 -22.21 0.85
N HIS A 145 9.73 -21.83 -0.16
CA HIS A 145 9.68 -22.50 -1.46
C HIS A 145 10.66 -21.89 -2.50
N ALA A 146 11.15 -20.68 -2.24
CA ALA A 146 12.08 -19.97 -3.12
C ALA A 146 13.57 -20.23 -2.81
N LYS A 147 13.87 -21.09 -1.83
CA LYS A 147 15.22 -21.57 -1.49
C LYS A 147 15.48 -22.92 -2.16
#